data_AF-A0AA95HA02-F1
#
_entry.id   AF-A0AA95HA02-F1
#
_cell.length_a   1.000
_cell.length_b   1.000
_cell.length_c   1.000
_cell.angle_alpha   90.00
_cell.angle_beta   90.00
_cell.angle_gamma   90.00
#
_symmetry.space_group_name_H-M   'P 1'
#
loop_
_entity.id
_entity.type
_entity.pdbx_description
1 polymer ?
#
loop_
_entity_poly.entity_id
_entity_poly.type
_entity_poly.pdbx_seq_one_letter_code
_entity_poly.pdbx_strand_id
1 'polypeptide(L)'
;MSNYNMIPIIAMHRKNDFFSVGQFDKNLSFFEDWDLWIRLLKDGGRVFRINEVLFYYRMRKSEDSLTNFKDKNNFINIINKNYIYNKYIDDYNLYYGAPIDWLHNNILLKNKFYNAWNKKIERNFKNILKKLKIRR
;
A
#
# COMPACT_ATOMS: atom_id res chain seq x y z
N MET A 1 11.05 2.33 3.41
CA MET A 1 10.05 2.53 2.34
C MET A 1 8.69 2.01 2.82
N SER A 2 7.54 2.50 2.34
CA SER A 2 6.20 1.91 2.66
C SER A 2 5.61 1.19 1.45
N ASN A 3 4.89 0.09 1.68
CA ASN A 3 4.26 -0.71 0.60
C ASN A 3 2.99 -0.08 0.02
N TYR A 4 2.49 0.98 0.67
CA TYR A 4 1.31 1.72 0.26
C TYR A 4 1.56 3.21 0.47
N ASN A 5 0.93 4.03 -0.37
CA ASN A 5 0.94 5.46 -0.16
C ASN A 5 0.12 5.80 1.09
N MET A 6 0.77 6.43 2.07
CA MET A 6 0.16 6.82 3.35
C MET A 6 0.02 8.34 3.49
N ILE A 7 0.57 9.12 2.55
CA ILE A 7 0.57 10.58 2.58
C ILE A 7 -0.37 11.06 1.46
N PRO A 8 -1.47 11.73 1.80
CA PRO A 8 -2.41 12.19 0.77
C PRO A 8 -1.80 13.37 0.00
N ILE A 9 -2.19 13.54 -1.27
CA ILE A 9 -1.70 14.63 -2.14
C ILE A 9 -1.88 16.04 -1.55
N ILE A 10 -2.86 16.23 -0.68
CA ILE A 10 -3.12 17.49 0.02
C ILE A 10 -2.09 17.81 1.12
N ALA A 11 -1.15 16.91 1.40
CA ALA A 11 -0.13 17.15 2.40
C ALA A 11 0.72 18.37 2.02
N MET A 12 0.93 19.24 3.02
CA MET A 12 1.78 20.42 2.84
C MET A 12 3.25 20.02 2.85
N HIS A 13 4.00 20.59 1.93
CA HIS A 13 5.45 20.43 1.81
C HIS A 13 6.09 21.78 1.49
N ARG A 14 7.40 21.91 1.75
CA ARG A 14 8.10 23.16 1.45
C ARG A 14 8.21 23.33 -0.06
N LYS A 15 7.94 24.54 -0.53
CA LYS A 15 8.08 24.92 -1.94
C LYS A 15 9.48 24.59 -2.47
N ASN A 16 10.52 24.96 -1.72
CA ASN A 16 11.91 24.74 -2.14
C ASN A 16 12.23 23.25 -2.29
N ASP A 17 11.76 22.41 -1.38
CA ASP A 17 11.99 20.96 -1.44
C ASP A 17 11.27 20.35 -2.66
N PHE A 18 10.06 20.81 -2.98
CA PHE A 18 9.33 20.38 -4.17
C PHE A 18 10.08 20.69 -5.47
N PHE A 19 10.67 21.89 -5.56
CA PHE A 19 11.48 22.26 -6.73
C PHE A 19 12.82 21.54 -6.76
N SER A 20 13.47 21.33 -5.62
CA SER A 20 14.79 20.68 -5.58
C SER A 20 14.73 19.20 -6.00
N VAL A 21 13.64 18.51 -5.71
CA VAL A 21 13.45 17.11 -6.13
C VAL A 21 12.91 16.95 -7.55
N GLY A 22 12.57 18.04 -8.24
CA GLY A 22 12.11 18.01 -9.63
C GLY A 22 10.58 17.90 -9.83
N GLN A 23 9.77 18.33 -8.85
CA GLN A 23 8.30 18.42 -8.96
C GLN A 23 7.62 17.07 -9.24
N PHE A 24 6.41 17.02 -9.81
CA PHE A 24 5.75 15.76 -10.18
C PHE A 24 6.35 15.14 -11.45
N ASP A 25 6.48 13.81 -11.45
CA ASP A 25 6.93 13.05 -12.62
C ASP A 25 5.78 12.92 -13.64
N LYS A 26 5.93 13.60 -14.78
CA LYS A 26 4.90 13.65 -15.84
C LYS A 26 4.76 12.35 -16.61
N ASN A 27 5.68 11.40 -16.45
CA ASN A 27 5.58 10.08 -17.08
C ASN A 27 4.59 9.17 -16.36
N LEU A 28 4.16 9.55 -15.14
CA LEU A 28 3.22 8.79 -14.33
C LEU A 28 1.80 9.34 -14.50
N SER A 29 0.90 8.50 -15.02
CA SER A 29 -0.55 8.81 -15.04
C SER A 29 -1.24 8.59 -13.69
N PHE A 30 -0.59 7.85 -12.80
CA PHE A 30 -1.02 7.49 -11.45
C PHE A 30 0.23 7.34 -10.59
N PHE A 31 0.10 7.54 -9.28
CA PHE A 31 1.18 7.39 -8.29
C PHE A 31 2.26 8.48 -8.35
N GLU A 32 1.97 9.58 -9.02
CA GLU A 32 2.82 10.77 -9.07
C GLU A 32 3.07 11.38 -7.68
N ASP A 33 2.07 11.27 -6.80
CA ASP A 33 2.16 11.68 -5.40
C ASP A 33 3.12 10.79 -4.61
N TRP A 34 3.01 9.47 -4.79
CA TRP A 34 3.87 8.51 -4.14
C TRP A 34 5.33 8.65 -4.56
N ASP A 35 5.59 8.83 -5.86
CA ASP A 35 6.92 9.12 -6.40
C ASP A 35 7.54 10.39 -5.78
N LEU A 36 6.73 11.45 -5.66
CA LEU A 36 7.15 12.69 -5.00
C LEU A 36 7.53 12.45 -3.54
N TRP A 37 6.72 11.69 -2.79
CA TRP A 37 6.99 11.40 -1.38
C TRP A 37 8.27 10.58 -1.19
N ILE A 38 8.53 9.61 -2.06
CA ILE A 38 9.80 8.86 -2.02
C ILE A 38 10.97 9.82 -2.20
N ARG A 39 10.95 10.70 -3.21
CA ARG A 39 12.04 11.65 -3.46
C ARG A 39 12.24 12.65 -2.32
N LEU A 40 11.17 13.13 -1.71
CA LEU A 40 11.26 14.05 -0.57
C LEU A 40 11.82 13.39 0.69
N LEU A 41 11.61 12.08 0.88
CA LEU A 41 11.90 11.40 2.15
C LEU A 41 13.15 10.52 2.13
N LYS A 42 13.56 9.99 0.96
CA LYS A 42 14.63 8.98 0.88
C LYS A 42 15.98 9.48 1.42
N ASP A 43 16.28 10.76 1.28
CA ASP A 43 17.57 11.36 1.67
C ASP A 43 17.49 12.07 3.04
N GLY A 44 16.75 11.50 3.99
CA GLY A 44 16.62 12.03 5.36
C GLY A 44 15.52 13.08 5.54
N GLY A 45 14.61 13.20 4.58
CA GLY A 45 13.42 14.03 4.73
C GLY A 45 12.53 13.56 5.89
N ARG A 46 11.80 14.51 6.50
CA ARG A 46 10.95 14.25 7.66
C ARG A 46 9.50 14.57 7.33
N VAL A 47 8.60 13.72 7.81
CA VAL A 47 7.15 13.93 7.73
C VAL A 47 6.59 14.05 9.15
N PHE A 48 5.62 14.95 9.32
CA PHE A 48 4.88 15.10 10.56
C PHE A 48 3.38 14.98 10.27
N ARG A 49 2.69 14.11 11.02
CA ARG A 49 1.25 13.97 10.95
C ARG A 49 0.62 14.76 12.08
N ILE A 50 -0.20 15.74 11.73
CA ILE A 50 -1.06 16.45 12.69
C ILE A 50 -2.17 15.49 13.12
N ASN A 51 -2.35 15.28 14.42
CA ASN A 51 -3.34 14.36 14.97
C ASN A 51 -4.74 15.02 15.06
N GLU A 52 -5.16 15.65 13.97
CA GLU A 52 -6.42 16.38 13.86
C GLU A 52 -7.05 16.15 12.48
N VAL A 53 -8.37 16.28 12.40
CA VAL A 53 -9.10 16.21 11.13
C VAL A 53 -9.07 17.60 10.49
N LEU A 54 -8.19 17.79 9.50
CA LEU A 54 -7.98 19.08 8.85
C LEU A 54 -8.64 19.20 7.48
N PHE A 55 -9.24 18.13 6.97
CA PHE A 55 -9.92 18.13 5.68
C PHE A 55 -10.96 17.01 5.60
N TYR A 56 -11.96 17.23 4.76
CA TYR A 56 -12.91 16.21 4.35
C TYR A 56 -12.74 15.95 2.85
N TYR A 57 -12.52 14.70 2.48
CA TYR A 57 -12.47 14.30 1.08
C TYR A 57 -13.86 13.92 0.58
N ARG A 58 -14.30 14.51 -0.54
CA ARG A 58 -15.58 14.17 -1.17
C ARG A 58 -15.35 13.15 -2.28
N MET A 59 -15.91 11.95 -2.12
CA MET A 59 -16.03 11.00 -3.21
C MET A 59 -17.27 11.31 -4.06
N ARG A 60 -17.08 11.41 -5.37
CA ARG A 60 -18.21 11.51 -6.31
C ARG A 60 -18.81 10.12 -6.50
N LYS A 61 -20.13 10.06 -6.72
CA LYS A 61 -20.82 8.81 -7.07
C LYS A 61 -20.59 8.41 -8.52
N SER A 62 -20.15 9.35 -9.36
CA SER A 62 -19.78 9.08 -10.75
C SER A 62 -18.51 8.24 -10.80
N GLU A 63 -18.48 7.28 -11.71
CA GLU A 63 -17.35 6.36 -11.88
C GLU A 63 -16.23 6.93 -12.77
N ASP A 64 -16.15 8.26 -12.87
CA ASP A 64 -15.25 9.03 -13.73
C ASP A 64 -14.05 9.63 -12.96
N SER A 65 -13.91 9.31 -11.67
CA SER A 65 -12.73 9.72 -10.91
C SER A 65 -11.47 8.99 -11.37
N LEU A 66 -10.30 9.62 -11.22
CA LEU A 66 -9.01 8.97 -11.49
C LEU A 66 -8.82 7.67 -10.71
N THR A 67 -9.34 7.58 -9.49
CA THR A 67 -9.34 6.35 -8.69
C THR A 67 -10.12 5.24 -9.39
N ASN A 68 -11.32 5.56 -9.89
CA ASN A 68 -12.16 4.59 -10.61
C ASN A 68 -11.52 4.20 -11.95
N PHE A 69 -10.87 5.14 -12.65
CA PHE A 69 -10.12 4.86 -13.88
C PHE A 69 -8.92 3.95 -13.63
N LYS A 70 -8.19 4.14 -12.53
CA LYS A 70 -7.06 3.27 -12.15
C LYS A 70 -7.49 1.82 -11.94
N ASP A 71 -8.65 1.61 -11.31
CA ASP A 71 -9.18 0.28 -11.04
C ASP A 71 -9.70 -0.40 -12.33
N LYS A 72 -10.24 0.38 -13.27
CA LYS A 72 -10.69 -0.11 -14.59
C LYS A 72 -9.55 -0.36 -15.56
N ASN A 73 -8.51 0.49 -15.57
CA ASN A 73 -7.37 0.41 -16.50
C ASN A 73 -6.17 -0.31 -15.86
N ASN A 74 -6.34 -1.62 -15.65
CA ASN A 74 -5.34 -2.45 -14.98
C ASN A 74 -3.95 -2.40 -15.68
N PHE A 75 -3.91 -2.23 -17.00
CA PHE A 75 -2.67 -2.15 -17.77
C PHE A 75 -1.80 -0.92 -17.40
N ILE A 76 -2.38 0.29 -17.39
CA ILE A 76 -1.66 1.52 -17.03
C ILE A 76 -1.20 1.47 -15.57
N ASN A 77 -2.04 0.91 -14.69
CA ASN A 77 -1.69 0.70 -13.28
C ASN A 77 -0.46 -0.21 -13.12
N ILE A 78 -0.39 -1.32 -13.87
CA ILE A 78 0.77 -2.23 -13.88
C ILE A 78 2.02 -1.51 -14.41
N ILE A 79 1.90 -0.75 -15.52
CA ILE A 79 3.02 0.01 -16.08
C ILE A 79 3.59 0.99 -15.06
N ASN A 80 2.75 1.83 -14.44
CA ASN A 80 3.21 2.83 -13.49
C ASN A 80 3.82 2.20 -12.23
N LYS A 81 3.26 1.08 -11.75
CA LYS A 81 3.86 0.32 -10.64
C LYS A 81 5.24 -0.22 -10.99
N ASN A 82 5.38 -0.83 -12.18
CA ASN A 82 6.67 -1.35 -12.64
C ASN A 82 7.68 -0.21 -12.84
N TYR A 83 7.23 0.94 -13.34
CA TYR A 83 8.07 2.14 -13.48
C TYR A 83 8.64 2.57 -12.12
N ILE A 84 7.78 2.74 -11.11
CA ILE A 84 8.21 3.12 -9.75
C ILE A 84 9.13 2.06 -9.14
N TYR A 85 8.77 0.78 -9.28
CA TYR A 85 9.59 -0.31 -8.75
C TYR A 85 11.01 -0.30 -9.35
N ASN A 86 11.11 -0.20 -10.67
CA ASN A 86 12.40 -0.15 -11.35
C ASN A 86 13.19 1.11 -10.99
N LYS A 87 12.51 2.26 -10.82
CA LYS A 87 13.12 3.54 -10.44
C LYS A 87 13.75 3.52 -9.05
N TYR A 88 13.22 2.70 -8.13
CA TYR A 88 13.64 2.66 -6.72
C TYR A 88 14.10 1.27 -6.26
N ILE A 89 14.52 0.39 -7.19
CA ILE A 89 14.84 -1.01 -6.90
C ILE A 89 15.90 -1.16 -5.80
N ASP A 90 16.92 -0.31 -5.81
CA ASP A 90 17.99 -0.35 -4.82
C ASP A 90 17.51 0.05 -3.43
N ASP A 91 16.67 1.09 -3.35
CA ASP A 91 16.01 1.49 -2.11
C ASP A 91 15.11 0.35 -1.59
N TYR A 92 14.32 -0.27 -2.46
CA TYR A 92 13.49 -1.42 -2.09
C TYR A 92 14.32 -2.58 -1.54
N ASN A 93 15.42 -2.93 -2.22
CA ASN A 93 16.32 -4.00 -1.80
C ASN A 93 16.97 -3.69 -0.45
N LEU A 94 17.35 -2.42 -0.21
CA LEU A 94 17.93 -1.98 1.06
C LEU A 94 16.92 -2.11 2.22
N TYR A 95 15.65 -1.75 2.00
CA TYR A 95 14.63 -1.75 3.06
C TYR A 95 13.97 -3.12 3.30
N TYR A 96 13.77 -3.92 2.26
CA TYR A 96 12.98 -5.16 2.34
C TYR A 96 13.78 -6.44 2.02
N GLY A 97 15.04 -6.32 1.60
CA GLY A 97 15.83 -7.44 1.11
C GLY A 97 15.52 -7.78 -0.35
N ALA A 98 16.08 -8.89 -0.85
CA ALA A 98 15.89 -9.27 -2.24
C ALA A 98 14.42 -9.61 -2.53
N PRO A 99 13.91 -9.37 -3.75
CA PRO A 99 12.52 -9.63 -4.11
C PRO A 99 12.11 -11.10 -3.89
N ILE A 100 13.06 -12.02 -4.08
CA ILE A 100 12.86 -13.45 -3.86
C ILE A 100 12.61 -13.78 -2.38
N ASP A 101 13.31 -13.10 -1.47
CA ASP A 101 13.15 -13.28 -0.03
C ASP A 101 11.79 -12.76 0.41
N TRP A 102 11.35 -11.62 -0.15
CA TRP A 102 10.01 -11.08 0.09
C TRP A 102 8.92 -12.04 -0.40
N LEU A 103 9.04 -12.57 -1.62
CA LEU A 103 8.08 -13.55 -2.15
C LEU A 103 8.01 -14.81 -1.27
N HIS A 104 9.17 -15.34 -0.90
CA HIS A 104 9.27 -16.51 -0.03
C HIS A 104 8.58 -16.26 1.32
N ASN A 105 8.88 -15.14 1.98
CA ASN A 105 8.28 -14.77 3.26
C ASN A 105 6.75 -14.58 3.16
N ASN A 106 6.25 -13.99 2.08
CA ASN A 106 4.80 -13.84 1.89
C ASN A 106 4.08 -15.17 1.72
N ILE A 107 4.67 -16.11 0.98
CA ILE A 107 4.11 -17.46 0.82
C ILE A 107 4.05 -18.16 2.19
N LEU A 108 5.14 -18.10 2.97
CA LEU A 108 5.19 -18.66 4.32
C LEU A 108 4.14 -18.03 5.24
N LEU A 109 4.01 -16.70 5.24
CA LEU A 109 3.02 -15.98 6.04
C LEU A 109 1.60 -16.40 5.64
N LYS A 110 1.28 -16.43 4.34
CA LYS A 110 -0.03 -16.83 3.83
C LYS A 110 -0.39 -18.26 4.26
N ASN A 111 0.56 -19.18 4.17
CA ASN A 111 0.38 -20.56 4.63
C ASN A 111 0.16 -20.63 6.15
N LYS A 112 0.91 -19.85 6.94
CA LYS A 112 0.72 -19.76 8.40
C LYS A 112 -0.67 -19.27 8.77
N PHE A 113 -1.16 -18.20 8.12
CA PHE A 113 -2.51 -17.67 8.34
C PHE A 113 -3.59 -18.67 7.93
N TYR A 114 -3.46 -19.29 6.76
CA TYR A 114 -4.40 -20.31 6.28
C TYR A 114 -4.51 -21.47 7.27
N ASN A 115 -3.37 -21.99 7.73
CA ASN A 115 -3.33 -23.08 8.71
C ASN A 115 -3.93 -22.67 10.06
N ALA A 116 -3.66 -21.45 10.54
CA ALA A 116 -4.25 -20.94 11.77
C ALA A 116 -5.78 -20.78 11.67
N TRP A 117 -6.26 -20.31 10.50
CA TRP A 117 -7.68 -20.16 10.22
C TRP A 117 -8.40 -21.51 10.18
N ASN A 118 -7.84 -22.51 9.48
CA ASN A 118 -8.39 -23.87 9.44
C ASN A 118 -8.45 -24.51 10.83
N LYS A 119 -7.39 -24.40 11.64
CA LYS A 119 -7.41 -24.88 13.04
C LYS A 119 -8.50 -24.21 13.87
N LYS A 120 -8.74 -22.92 13.67
CA LYS A 120 -9.81 -22.17 14.35
C LYS A 120 -11.20 -22.69 13.94
N ILE A 121 -11.40 -22.95 12.66
CA ILE A 121 -12.64 -23.53 12.11
C ILE A 121 -12.87 -24.93 12.69
N GLU A 122 -11.89 -25.82 12.60
CA GLU A 122 -12.00 -27.18 13.14
C GLU A 122 -12.36 -27.17 14.63
N ARG A 123 -11.72 -26.29 15.42
CA ARG A 123 -12.05 -26.13 16.84
C ARG A 123 -13.48 -25.66 17.05
N ASN A 124 -13.95 -24.70 16.26
CA ASN A 124 -15.33 -24.21 16.34
C ASN A 124 -16.35 -25.30 15.98
N PHE A 125 -16.11 -26.06 14.90
CA PHE A 125 -16.94 -27.21 14.51
C PHE A 125 -16.98 -28.29 15.60
N LYS A 126 -15.83 -28.68 16.17
CA LYS A 126 -15.75 -29.63 17.28
C LYS A 126 -16.53 -29.15 18.51
N ASN A 127 -16.46 -27.86 18.83
CA ASN A 127 -17.21 -27.27 19.95
C ASN A 127 -18.73 -27.28 19.71
N ILE A 128 -19.18 -27.02 18.48
CA ILE A 128 -20.60 -27.10 18.09
C ILE A 128 -21.10 -28.54 18.24
N LEU A 129 -20.37 -29.52 17.71
CA LEU A 129 -20.71 -30.94 17.83
C LEU A 129 -20.78 -31.40 19.30
N LYS A 130 -19.84 -30.93 20.14
CA LYS A 130 -19.86 -31.21 21.58
C LYS A 130 -21.10 -30.64 22.26
N LYS A 131 -21.51 -29.41 21.95
CA LYS A 131 -22.74 -28.80 22.48
C LYS A 131 -24.01 -29.55 22.04
N LEU A 132 -24.05 -30.05 20.81
CA LEU A 132 -25.19 -30.82 20.31
C LEU A 132 -25.30 -32.21 20.97
N LYS A 133 -24.18 -32.86 21.30
CA LYS A 133 -24.18 -34.16 22.00
C LYS A 133 -24.58 -34.08 23.48
N ILE A 134 -24.43 -32.92 24.14
CA ILE A 134 -24.78 -32.72 25.56
C ILE A 134 -26.28 -32.44 25.75
N ARG A 135 -27.03 -32.17 24.67
CA ARG A 135 -28.47 -31.86 24.70
C ARG A 135 -29.40 -33.07 24.50
N ARG A 136 -28.87 -34.29 24.57
CA ARG A 136 -29.62 -35.57 24.60
C ARG A 136 -29.36 -36.24 25.94
#